data_AF-A0A227JFR3-F1
#
_entry.id   AF-A0A227JFR3-F1
#
_cell.length_a   1.000
_cell.length_b   1.000
_cell.length_c   1.000
_cell.angle_alpha   90.00
_cell.angle_beta   90.00
_cell.angle_gamma   90.00
#
_symmetry.space_group_name_H-M   'P 1'
#
loop_
_entity.id
_entity.type
_entity.pdbx_description
1 polymer ?
#
loop_
_entity_poly.entity_id
_entity_poly.type
_entity_poly.pdbx_seq_one_letter_code
_entity_poly.pdbx_strand_id
1 'polypeptide(L)'
;YCQCTRKQIKEHGGFYPGTCRDKNLKEGAIRLKMTKPVARFLDQKHGMIEIPEQLVNEDFIIKRRDGLFAYNLAVVLDDIDQGVTEVVRGADLIEPTGRQISLYQILGQPEVSYLHLPLAMDDNGNKLSKQNHATAIDIENPKPALLHAMTFLGFDVPEEIKAASMNEILSWGCENWRLEQLPSEIEITPRFSNGTV
;
A
#
# COMPACT_ATOMS: atom_id res chain seq x y z
N TYR A 1 -0.48 -17.11 20.99
CA TYR A 1 -1.67 -16.27 21.21
C TYR A 1 -1.35 -15.08 22.09
N CYS A 2 -2.13 -13.99 21.99
CA CYS A 2 -1.95 -12.74 22.72
C CYS A 2 -3.28 -12.28 23.36
N GLN A 3 -3.25 -12.08 24.67
CA GLN A 3 -4.38 -11.60 25.47
C GLN A 3 -4.29 -10.11 25.83
N CYS A 4 -3.24 -9.39 25.40
CA CYS A 4 -3.11 -7.95 25.63
C CYS A 4 -4.30 -7.16 25.05
N THR A 5 -4.77 -6.19 25.82
CA THR A 5 -5.82 -5.25 25.43
C THR A 5 -5.24 -4.10 24.59
N ARG A 6 -6.08 -3.42 23.81
CA ARG A 6 -5.66 -2.22 23.06
C ARG A 6 -5.10 -1.12 23.98
N LYS A 7 -5.64 -0.99 25.20
CA LYS A 7 -5.14 -0.06 26.22
C LYS A 7 -3.68 -0.35 26.58
N GLN A 8 -3.36 -1.61 26.88
CA GLN A 8 -1.98 -2.02 27.18
C GLN A 8 -1.02 -1.77 26.02
N ILE A 9 -1.44 -2.05 24.77
CA ILE A 9 -0.62 -1.76 23.59
C ILE A 9 -0.35 -0.24 23.46
N LYS A 10 -1.37 0.59 23.68
CA LYS A 10 -1.24 2.05 23.64
C LYS A 10 -0.32 2.59 24.72
N GLU A 11 -0.38 2.03 25.93
CA GLU A 11 0.53 2.37 27.04
C GLU A 11 2.00 2.05 26.73
N HIS A 12 2.26 1.13 25.80
CA HIS A 12 3.59 0.80 25.28
C HIS A 12 3.92 1.52 23.95
N GLY A 13 3.32 2.68 23.69
CA GLY A 13 3.62 3.48 22.50
C GLY A 13 2.97 2.97 21.22
N GLY A 14 1.97 2.08 21.31
CA GLY A 14 1.22 1.57 20.16
C GLY A 14 1.80 0.32 19.52
N PHE A 15 2.99 -0.11 19.95
CA PHE A 15 3.66 -1.32 19.46
C PHE A 15 3.63 -2.42 20.52
N TYR A 16 3.53 -3.66 20.07
CA TYR A 16 3.49 -4.79 20.98
C TYR A 16 4.90 -5.17 21.49
N PRO A 17 5.13 -5.16 22.82
CA PRO A 17 6.46 -5.39 23.38
C PRO A 17 6.77 -6.89 23.62
N GLY A 18 6.03 -7.81 23.00
CA GLY A 18 6.28 -9.26 23.17
C GLY A 18 5.71 -9.89 24.45
N THR A 19 4.84 -9.21 25.20
CA THR A 19 4.33 -9.63 26.53
C THR A 19 3.78 -11.06 26.66
N CYS A 20 3.31 -11.65 25.56
CA CYS A 20 2.70 -12.98 25.51
C CYS A 20 3.50 -13.98 24.65
N ARG A 21 4.66 -13.57 24.10
CA ARG A 21 5.43 -14.34 23.10
C ARG A 21 5.70 -15.78 23.55
N ASP A 22 6.09 -15.97 24.80
CA ASP A 22 6.49 -17.27 25.35
C ASP A 22 5.55 -17.77 26.47
N LYS A 23 4.34 -17.22 26.56
CA LYS A 23 3.36 -17.58 27.61
C LYS A 23 2.49 -18.81 27.30
N ASN A 24 2.63 -19.41 26.11
CA ASN A 24 1.87 -20.61 25.68
C ASN A 24 0.34 -20.51 25.89
N LEU A 25 -0.21 -19.30 25.77
CA LEU A 25 -1.65 -19.03 25.89
C LEU A 25 -2.45 -19.82 24.85
N LYS A 26 -3.69 -20.19 25.20
CA LYS A 26 -4.57 -21.02 24.35
C LYS A 26 -5.66 -20.24 23.60
N GLU A 27 -5.82 -18.96 23.92
CA GLU A 27 -6.85 -18.10 23.33
C GLU A 27 -6.37 -16.65 23.20
N GLY A 28 -7.09 -15.86 22.40
CA GLY A 28 -6.81 -14.45 22.14
C GLY A 28 -6.48 -14.18 20.67
N ALA A 29 -5.90 -13.02 20.39
CA ALA A 29 -5.40 -12.73 19.05
C ALA A 29 -4.20 -13.62 18.72
N ILE A 30 -3.96 -13.86 17.42
CA ILE A 30 -2.76 -14.54 16.94
C ILE A 30 -1.81 -13.47 16.41
N ARG A 31 -0.60 -13.47 16.96
CA ARG A 31 0.51 -12.64 16.50
C ARG A 31 1.57 -13.54 15.87
N LEU A 32 2.18 -13.07 14.78
CA LEU A 32 3.33 -13.71 14.17
C LEU A 32 4.53 -13.58 15.11
N LYS A 33 5.30 -14.65 15.30
CA LYS A 33 6.59 -14.56 15.99
C LYS A 33 7.64 -14.13 14.96
N MET A 34 8.10 -12.89 15.04
CA MET A 34 9.07 -12.34 14.11
C MET A 34 10.42 -13.06 14.26
N THR A 35 10.89 -13.68 13.17
CA THR A 35 12.18 -14.40 13.09
C THR A 35 13.04 -13.97 11.90
N LYS A 36 12.45 -13.26 10.93
CA LYS A 36 13.11 -12.74 9.72
C LYS A 36 12.76 -11.26 9.54
N PRO A 37 13.22 -10.37 10.44
CA PRO A 37 12.88 -8.96 10.38
C PRO A 37 13.49 -8.30 9.14
N VAL A 38 12.72 -7.44 8.49
CA VAL A 38 13.18 -6.63 7.34
C VAL A 38 13.23 -5.17 7.73
N ALA A 39 14.44 -4.62 7.79
CA ALA A 39 14.69 -3.23 8.16
C ALA A 39 14.59 -2.25 6.99
N ARG A 40 14.73 -2.75 5.76
CA ARG A 40 14.68 -1.96 4.54
C ARG A 40 14.35 -2.83 3.35
N PHE A 41 13.79 -2.24 2.30
CA PHE A 41 13.46 -2.95 1.05
C PHE A 41 13.70 -2.05 -0.16
N LEU A 42 13.84 -2.67 -1.33
CA LEU A 42 13.96 -1.95 -2.60
C LEU A 42 12.57 -1.70 -3.19
N ASP A 43 12.25 -0.44 -3.41
CA ASP A 43 11.13 0.01 -4.24
C ASP A 43 11.65 0.40 -5.63
N GLN A 44 10.96 -0.03 -6.69
CA GLN A 44 11.38 0.22 -8.07
C GLN A 44 11.46 1.72 -8.40
N LYS A 45 10.58 2.54 -7.81
CA LYS A 45 10.56 3.99 -8.04
C LYS A 45 11.39 4.75 -7.00
N HIS A 46 11.25 4.40 -5.74
CA HIS A 46 11.79 5.18 -4.61
C HIS A 46 13.15 4.68 -4.11
N GLY A 47 13.69 3.59 -4.68
CA GLY A 47 14.96 3.02 -4.29
C GLY A 47 14.88 2.31 -2.92
N MET A 48 15.97 2.35 -2.15
CA MET A 48 15.98 1.70 -0.83
C MET A 48 15.18 2.50 0.19
N ILE A 49 14.08 1.91 0.68
CA ILE A 49 13.23 2.47 1.72
C ILE A 49 13.57 1.80 3.06
N GLU A 50 13.82 2.61 4.08
CA GLU A 50 14.03 2.18 5.47
C GLU A 50 12.69 2.06 6.22
N ILE A 51 12.55 1.03 7.05
CA ILE A 51 11.37 0.77 7.89
C ILE A 51 11.68 1.19 9.33
N PRO A 52 10.75 1.91 10.00
CA PRO A 52 10.91 2.27 11.41
C PRO A 52 11.21 1.06 12.30
N GLU A 53 12.25 1.15 13.14
CA GLU A 53 12.75 0.04 13.98
C GLU A 53 11.67 -0.64 14.83
N GLN A 54 10.70 0.15 15.32
CA GLN A 54 9.59 -0.34 16.13
C GLN A 54 8.66 -1.29 15.34
N LEU A 55 8.57 -1.12 14.03
CA LEU A 55 7.80 -1.99 13.13
C LEU A 55 8.57 -3.24 12.73
N VAL A 56 9.89 -3.10 12.53
CA VAL A 56 10.80 -4.16 12.04
C VAL A 56 10.74 -5.40 12.92
N ASN A 57 10.77 -5.20 14.24
CA ASN A 57 10.87 -6.28 15.22
C ASN A 57 9.53 -6.69 15.83
N GLU A 58 8.43 -6.05 15.45
CA GLU A 58 7.15 -6.31 16.11
C GLU A 58 6.55 -7.66 15.71
N ASP A 59 6.14 -8.43 16.72
CA ASP A 59 5.23 -9.56 16.55
C ASP A 59 3.82 -9.05 16.19
N PHE A 60 3.60 -8.72 14.92
CA PHE A 60 2.34 -8.12 14.46
C PHE A 60 1.18 -9.13 14.44
N ILE A 61 -0.05 -8.62 14.50
CA ILE A 61 -1.27 -9.44 14.48
C ILE A 61 -1.46 -10.06 13.10
N ILE A 62 -1.71 -11.37 13.06
CA ILE A 62 -2.11 -12.11 11.85
C ILE A 62 -3.57 -12.60 11.91
N LYS A 63 -4.13 -12.74 13.12
CA LYS A 63 -5.56 -12.96 13.34
C LYS A 63 -6.02 -12.16 14.55
N ARG A 64 -7.03 -11.32 14.36
CA ARG A 64 -7.61 -10.48 15.41
C ARG A 64 -8.40 -11.33 16.40
N ARG A 65 -8.65 -10.78 17.60
CA ARG A 65 -9.43 -11.44 18.65
C ARG A 65 -10.89 -11.71 18.26
N ASP A 66 -11.45 -10.87 17.38
CA ASP A 66 -12.80 -11.02 16.82
C ASP A 66 -12.86 -12.02 15.65
N GLY A 67 -11.77 -12.73 15.35
CA GLY A 67 -11.74 -13.80 14.37
C GLY A 67 -11.32 -13.37 12.96
N LEU A 68 -11.29 -12.07 12.67
CA LEU A 68 -10.88 -11.56 11.36
C LEU A 68 -9.38 -11.74 11.12
N PHE A 69 -9.02 -12.24 9.93
CA PHE A 69 -7.63 -12.30 9.48
C PHE A 69 -7.09 -10.89 9.20
N ALA A 70 -5.82 -10.68 9.54
CA ALA A 70 -5.19 -9.38 9.31
C ALA A 70 -4.79 -9.22 7.85
N TYR A 71 -4.84 -7.98 7.35
CA TYR A 71 -4.47 -7.60 5.99
C TYR A 71 -3.11 -8.18 5.56
N ASN A 72 -2.07 -8.03 6.37
CA ASN A 72 -0.72 -8.53 6.03
C ASN A 72 -0.66 -10.05 5.84
N LEU A 73 -1.52 -10.82 6.54
CA LEU A 73 -1.60 -12.25 6.32
C LEU A 73 -2.36 -12.55 5.02
N ALA A 74 -3.54 -11.95 4.85
CA ALA A 74 -4.40 -12.22 3.71
C ALA A 74 -3.69 -11.88 2.39
N VAL A 75 -3.14 -10.67 2.26
CA VAL A 75 -2.45 -10.23 1.03
C VAL A 75 -1.30 -11.13 0.66
N VAL A 76 -0.42 -11.47 1.60
CA VAL A 76 0.75 -12.31 1.29
C VAL A 76 0.31 -13.69 0.82
N LEU A 77 -0.68 -14.30 1.49
CA LEU A 77 -1.16 -15.63 1.09
C LEU A 77 -1.85 -15.60 -0.28
N ASP A 78 -2.66 -14.58 -0.55
CA ASP A 78 -3.37 -14.45 -1.83
C ASP A 78 -2.39 -14.16 -2.97
N ASP A 79 -1.41 -13.27 -2.76
CA ASP A 79 -0.36 -12.97 -3.75
C ASP A 79 0.45 -14.24 -4.11
N ILE A 80 0.80 -15.06 -3.10
CA ILE A 80 1.49 -16.35 -3.32
C ILE A 80 0.61 -17.29 -4.14
N ASP A 81 -0.66 -17.46 -3.75
CA ASP A 81 -1.60 -18.38 -4.42
C ASP A 81 -1.83 -17.97 -5.88
N GLN A 82 -1.90 -16.66 -6.15
CA GLN A 82 -2.09 -16.10 -7.49
C GLN A 82 -0.79 -16.01 -8.31
N GLY A 83 0.37 -16.26 -7.71
CA GLY A 83 1.68 -16.17 -8.39
C GLY A 83 2.07 -14.74 -8.77
N VAL A 84 1.70 -13.76 -7.94
CA VAL A 84 2.09 -12.36 -8.13
C VAL A 84 3.62 -12.24 -8.06
N THR A 85 4.22 -11.52 -9.03
CA THR A 85 5.67 -11.30 -9.10
C THR A 85 6.09 -9.87 -8.77
N GLU A 86 5.17 -8.91 -8.94
CA GLU A 86 5.39 -7.50 -8.65
C GLU A 86 4.10 -6.89 -8.09
N VAL A 87 4.24 -6.14 -6.98
CA VAL A 87 3.13 -5.44 -6.32
C VAL A 87 3.23 -3.94 -6.63
N VAL A 88 2.28 -3.45 -7.43
CA VAL A 88 2.11 -2.03 -7.74
C VAL A 88 0.92 -1.47 -6.95
N ARG A 89 1.15 -0.56 -6.01
CA ARG A 89 0.09 -0.04 -5.10
C ARG A 89 0.37 1.37 -4.58
N GLY A 90 -0.59 1.99 -3.89
CA GLY A 90 -0.42 3.32 -3.30
C GLY A 90 0.64 3.37 -2.19
N ALA A 91 1.33 4.50 -2.06
CA ALA A 91 2.42 4.68 -1.11
C ALA A 91 1.99 4.75 0.38
N ASP A 92 0.69 4.79 0.67
CA ASP A 92 0.15 4.59 2.02
C ASP A 92 0.45 3.18 2.57
N LEU A 93 0.81 2.24 1.69
CA LEU A 93 1.14 0.87 2.03
C LEU A 93 2.65 0.58 2.09
N ILE A 94 3.50 1.61 2.06
CA ILE A 94 4.95 1.47 2.21
C ILE A 94 5.32 0.78 3.53
N GLU A 95 4.84 1.30 4.67
CA GLU A 95 5.22 0.76 5.99
C GLU A 95 4.82 -0.73 6.19
N PRO A 96 3.61 -1.18 5.81
CA PRO A 96 3.26 -2.60 5.83
C PRO A 96 4.20 -3.51 5.04
N THR A 97 4.89 -3.00 4.01
CA THR A 97 5.74 -3.80 3.10
C THR A 97 6.82 -4.57 3.85
N GLY A 98 7.51 -3.96 4.82
CA GLY A 98 8.55 -4.66 5.60
C GLY A 98 8.01 -5.90 6.34
N ARG A 99 6.79 -5.80 6.90
CA ARG A 99 6.12 -6.94 7.56
C ARG A 99 5.71 -8.02 6.57
N GLN A 100 5.29 -7.64 5.37
CA GLN A 100 4.87 -8.57 4.32
C GLN A 100 6.08 -9.33 3.76
N ILE A 101 7.19 -8.65 3.46
CA ILE A 101 8.45 -9.30 3.05
C ILE A 101 8.94 -10.25 4.15
N SER A 102 8.91 -9.82 5.42
CA SER A 102 9.25 -10.70 6.55
C SER A 102 8.39 -11.97 6.55
N LEU A 103 7.10 -11.88 6.19
CA LEU A 103 6.19 -13.01 6.11
C LEU A 103 6.50 -13.93 4.93
N TYR A 104 6.81 -13.39 3.74
CA TYR A 104 7.32 -14.17 2.60
C TYR A 104 8.56 -14.99 2.99
N GLN A 105 9.54 -14.34 3.64
CA GLN A 105 10.77 -15.00 4.10
C GLN A 105 10.51 -16.09 5.14
N ILE A 106 9.58 -15.87 6.07
CA ILE A 106 9.19 -16.86 7.09
C ILE A 106 8.51 -18.09 6.45
N LEU A 107 7.70 -17.86 5.42
CA LEU A 107 7.01 -18.93 4.68
C LEU A 107 7.93 -19.65 3.67
N GLY A 108 9.17 -19.19 3.50
CA GLY A 108 10.13 -19.77 2.55
C GLY A 108 9.72 -19.54 1.09
N GLN A 109 8.99 -18.46 0.81
CA GLN A 109 8.49 -18.11 -0.52
C GLN A 109 9.38 -17.05 -1.18
N PRO A 110 9.45 -17.03 -2.53
CA PRO A 110 10.21 -15.99 -3.23
C PRO A 110 9.62 -14.61 -2.94
N GLU A 111 10.50 -13.62 -2.80
CA GLU A 111 10.09 -12.22 -2.68
C GLU A 111 9.58 -11.67 -4.01
N VAL A 112 8.63 -10.74 -3.94
CA VAL A 112 8.11 -9.98 -5.08
C VAL A 112 8.78 -8.61 -5.15
N SER A 113 8.82 -7.98 -6.33
CA SER A 113 9.20 -6.58 -6.44
C SER A 113 8.06 -5.66 -6.00
N TYR A 114 8.40 -4.44 -5.56
CA TYR A 114 7.44 -3.45 -5.11
C TYR A 114 7.62 -2.14 -5.86
N LEU A 115 6.49 -1.53 -6.25
CA LEU A 115 6.42 -0.17 -6.76
C LEU A 115 5.29 0.56 -6.05
N HIS A 116 5.64 1.63 -5.33
CA HIS A 116 4.65 2.46 -4.64
C HIS A 116 4.32 3.72 -5.45
N LEU A 117 3.06 3.80 -5.90
CA LEU A 117 2.48 4.95 -6.60
C LEU A 117 2.24 6.11 -5.62
N PRO A 118 2.40 7.37 -6.07
CA PRO A 118 2.19 8.53 -5.22
C PRO A 118 0.77 8.62 -4.66
N LEU A 119 0.66 9.20 -3.48
CA LEU A 119 -0.60 9.54 -2.84
C LEU A 119 -1.15 10.85 -3.36
N ALA A 120 -2.42 10.84 -3.73
CA ALA A 120 -3.14 12.04 -4.10
C ALA A 120 -3.54 12.82 -2.84
N MET A 121 -3.12 14.09 -2.76
CA MET A 121 -3.36 14.99 -1.63
C MET A 121 -4.28 16.14 -2.05
N ASP A 122 -5.12 16.69 -1.18
CA ASP A 122 -5.83 17.95 -1.48
C ASP A 122 -4.90 19.16 -1.30
N ASP A 123 -5.40 20.37 -1.60
CA ASP A 123 -4.62 21.61 -1.46
C ASP A 123 -4.28 21.95 0.00
N ASN A 124 -4.97 21.32 0.95
CA ASN A 124 -4.72 21.46 2.38
C ASN A 124 -3.74 20.39 2.91
N GLY A 125 -3.20 19.54 2.03
CA GLY A 125 -2.29 18.45 2.40
C GLY A 125 -2.98 17.25 3.07
N ASN A 126 -4.30 17.10 2.93
CA ASN A 126 -5.00 15.90 3.37
C ASN A 126 -5.01 14.85 2.26
N LYS A 127 -4.93 13.57 2.62
CA LYS A 127 -5.10 12.49 1.64
C LYS A 127 -6.48 12.58 1.00
N LEU A 128 -6.53 12.57 -0.33
CA LEU A 128 -7.77 12.40 -1.07
C LEU A 128 -8.29 10.99 -0.79
N SER A 129 -9.31 10.92 0.06
CA SER A 129 -9.89 9.67 0.51
C SER A 129 -11.41 9.76 0.45
N LYS A 130 -12.09 8.61 0.41
CA LYS A 130 -13.55 8.54 0.49
C LYS A 130 -14.11 9.19 1.77
N GLN A 131 -13.30 9.33 2.82
CA GLN A 131 -13.68 10.03 4.05
C GLN A 131 -13.69 11.56 3.88
N ASN A 132 -12.97 12.10 2.90
CA ASN A 132 -12.83 13.54 2.62
C ASN A 132 -13.67 13.99 1.41
N HIS A 133 -14.80 13.34 1.14
CA HIS A 133 -15.72 13.69 0.05
C HIS A 133 -15.12 13.63 -1.37
N ALA A 134 -14.09 12.81 -1.60
CA ALA A 134 -13.60 12.57 -2.96
C ALA A 134 -14.75 12.08 -3.86
N THR A 135 -14.98 12.79 -4.96
CA THR A 135 -16.04 12.47 -5.93
C THR A 135 -15.85 11.04 -6.43
N ALA A 136 -16.92 10.25 -6.41
CA ALA A 136 -16.89 8.92 -7.00
C ALA A 136 -16.59 9.00 -8.50
N ILE A 137 -15.94 7.97 -9.05
CA ILE A 137 -15.73 7.88 -10.49
C ILE A 137 -17.09 7.81 -11.17
N ASP A 138 -17.34 8.71 -12.10
CA ASP A 138 -18.50 8.65 -12.98
C ASP A 138 -18.30 7.50 -13.97
N ILE A 139 -19.09 6.44 -13.80
CA ILE A 139 -19.03 5.24 -14.63
C ILE A 139 -19.68 5.44 -16.01
N GLU A 140 -20.56 6.44 -16.16
CA GLU A 140 -21.21 6.77 -17.42
C GLU A 140 -20.29 7.67 -18.27
N ASN A 141 -19.41 8.44 -17.62
CA ASN A 141 -18.39 9.25 -18.28
C ASN A 141 -17.01 9.12 -17.61
N PRO A 142 -16.31 7.97 -17.77
CA PRO A 142 -15.05 7.69 -17.06
C PRO A 142 -13.83 8.37 -17.68
N LYS A 143 -13.95 8.89 -18.91
CA LYS A 143 -12.83 9.42 -19.69
C LYS A 143 -12.09 10.58 -19.01
N PRO A 144 -12.77 11.59 -18.42
CA PRO A 144 -12.08 12.64 -17.66
C PRO A 144 -11.26 12.07 -16.49
N ALA A 145 -11.82 11.12 -15.72
CA ALA A 145 -11.13 10.51 -14.60
C ALA A 145 -9.88 9.72 -15.04
N LEU A 146 -9.96 9.00 -16.17
CA LEU A 146 -8.80 8.31 -16.76
C LEU A 146 -7.70 9.31 -17.15
N LEU A 147 -8.04 10.37 -17.89
CA LEU A 147 -7.06 11.38 -18.31
C LEU A 147 -6.42 12.09 -17.11
N HIS A 148 -7.20 12.34 -16.06
CA HIS A 148 -6.70 12.88 -14.80
C HIS A 148 -5.72 11.92 -14.12
N ALA A 149 -6.05 10.63 -14.05
CA ALA A 149 -5.16 9.61 -13.50
C ALA A 149 -3.86 9.48 -14.32
N MET A 150 -3.93 9.52 -15.66
CA MET A 150 -2.75 9.51 -16.52
C MET A 150 -1.85 10.73 -16.26
N THR A 151 -2.44 11.92 -16.20
CA THR A 151 -1.70 13.15 -15.87
C THR A 151 -1.05 13.06 -14.48
N PHE A 152 -1.77 12.51 -13.50
CA PHE A 152 -1.26 12.27 -12.14
C PHE A 152 -0.09 11.29 -12.11
N LEU A 153 -0.11 10.27 -12.96
CA LEU A 153 0.97 9.31 -13.15
C LEU A 153 2.09 9.84 -14.07
N GLY A 154 2.08 11.13 -14.42
CA GLY A 154 3.15 11.79 -15.18
C GLY A 154 3.10 11.58 -16.69
N PHE A 155 2.00 11.07 -17.24
CA PHE A 155 1.84 11.02 -18.70
C PHE A 155 1.63 12.44 -19.28
N ASP A 156 2.35 12.73 -20.36
CA ASP A 156 2.04 13.86 -21.25
C ASP A 156 1.19 13.36 -22.42
N VAL A 157 -0.13 13.37 -22.25
CA VAL A 157 -1.08 12.79 -23.22
C VAL A 157 -1.34 13.78 -24.37
N PRO A 158 -1.05 13.44 -25.64
CA PRO A 158 -1.34 14.31 -26.79
C PRO A 158 -2.84 14.60 -26.95
N GLU A 159 -3.20 15.76 -27.52
CA GLU A 159 -4.61 16.16 -27.70
C GLU A 159 -5.40 15.19 -28.59
N GLU A 160 -4.76 14.63 -29.61
CA GLU A 160 -5.34 13.59 -30.46
C GLU A 160 -5.69 12.33 -29.67
N ILE A 161 -4.86 11.94 -28.70
CA ILE A 161 -5.11 10.80 -27.82
C ILE A 161 -6.20 11.15 -26.80
N LYS A 162 -6.18 12.37 -26.23
CA LYS A 162 -7.27 12.85 -25.37
C LYS A 162 -8.61 12.85 -26.08
N ALA A 163 -8.66 13.05 -27.40
CA ALA A 163 -9.89 12.98 -28.18
C ALA A 163 -10.34 11.55 -28.53
N ALA A 164 -9.42 10.57 -28.49
CA ALA A 164 -9.66 9.19 -28.88
C ALA A 164 -10.62 8.41 -27.95
N SER A 165 -10.95 7.17 -28.33
CA SER A 165 -11.76 6.26 -27.51
C SER A 165 -11.00 5.80 -26.26
N MET A 166 -11.73 5.31 -25.25
CA MET A 166 -11.12 4.78 -24.01
C MET A 166 -10.09 3.68 -24.27
N ASN A 167 -10.37 2.77 -25.22
CA ASN A 167 -9.46 1.68 -25.55
C ASN A 167 -8.18 2.19 -26.22
N GLU A 168 -8.28 3.20 -27.08
CA GLU A 168 -7.12 3.82 -27.73
C GLU A 168 -6.26 4.57 -26.71
N ILE A 169 -6.87 5.31 -25.78
CA ILE A 169 -6.16 5.99 -24.68
C ILE A 169 -5.40 4.98 -23.82
N LEU A 170 -6.05 3.89 -23.41
CA LEU A 170 -5.43 2.84 -22.61
C LEU A 170 -4.30 2.13 -23.36
N SER A 171 -4.52 1.79 -24.64
CA SER A 171 -3.51 1.14 -25.48
C SER A 171 -2.28 2.04 -25.64
N TRP A 172 -2.50 3.32 -25.94
CA TRP A 172 -1.44 4.32 -25.99
C TRP A 172 -0.69 4.43 -24.65
N GLY A 173 -1.43 4.43 -23.53
CA GLY A 173 -0.85 4.45 -22.19
C GLY A 173 0.06 3.24 -21.91
N CYS A 174 -0.35 2.04 -22.33
CA CYS A 174 0.47 0.83 -22.19
C CYS A 174 1.75 0.91 -23.03
N GLU A 175 1.68 1.41 -24.27
CA GLU A 175 2.85 1.55 -25.16
C GLU A 175 3.84 2.63 -24.69
N ASN A 176 3.32 3.68 -24.09
CA ASN A 176 4.08 4.87 -23.69
C ASN A 176 4.43 4.91 -22.19
N TRP A 177 4.04 3.89 -21.42
CA TRP A 177 4.39 3.80 -20.01
C TRP A 177 5.92 3.76 -19.82
N ARG A 178 6.42 4.64 -18.95
CA ARG A 178 7.82 4.66 -18.51
C ARG A 178 7.87 4.85 -17.00
N LEU A 179 8.68 4.07 -16.29
CA LEU A 179 8.84 4.21 -14.85
C LEU A 179 9.37 5.59 -14.46
N GLU A 180 10.24 6.15 -15.30
CA GLU A 180 10.88 7.45 -15.11
C GLU A 180 9.89 8.60 -15.14
N GLN A 181 8.74 8.42 -15.82
CA GLN A 181 7.70 9.44 -15.91
C GLN A 181 6.94 9.59 -14.59
N LEU A 182 6.93 8.56 -13.75
CA LEU A 182 6.26 8.66 -12.45
C LEU A 182 6.88 9.81 -11.66
N PRO A 183 6.08 10.58 -10.93
CA PRO A 183 6.61 11.57 -10.01
C PRO A 183 7.55 10.95 -8.97
N SER A 184 8.55 11.70 -8.54
CA SER A 184 9.53 11.21 -7.55
C SER A 184 9.01 11.35 -6.12
N GLU A 185 8.04 12.21 -5.90
CA GLU A 185 7.43 12.46 -4.60
C GLU A 185 6.44 11.34 -4.24
N ILE A 186 6.44 10.96 -2.96
CA ILE A 186 5.49 9.98 -2.41
C ILE A 186 4.08 10.58 -2.26
N GLU A 187 3.97 11.91 -2.12
CA GLU A 187 2.72 12.64 -1.94
C GLU A 187 2.65 13.79 -2.94
N ILE A 188 1.51 13.93 -3.63
CA ILE A 188 1.33 14.91 -4.71
C ILE A 188 -0.07 15.49 -4.64
N THR A 189 -0.17 16.82 -4.67
CA THR A 189 -1.44 17.51 -4.90
C THR A 189 -1.82 17.40 -6.38
N PRO A 190 -2.88 16.65 -6.76
CA PRO A 190 -3.33 16.57 -8.13
C PRO A 190 -3.95 17.91 -8.51
N ARG A 191 -3.70 18.36 -9.74
CA ARG A 191 -4.19 19.67 -10.23
C ARG A 191 -5.73 19.81 -10.30
N PHE A 192 -6.47 18.76 -10.00
CA PHE A 192 -7.94 18.70 -10.01
C PHE A 192 -8.57 18.88 -8.62
N SER A 193 -7.76 19.12 -7.58
CA SER A 193 -8.23 19.51 -6.22
C SER A 193 -8.97 20.84 -6.20
N ASN A 194 -8.83 21.66 -7.25
CA ASN A 194 -9.66 22.83 -7.49
C ASN A 194 -11.09 22.39 -7.81
N GLY A 195 -11.92 22.30 -6.78
CA GLY A 195 -13.37 22.27 -6.90
C GLY A 195 -13.88 23.58 -7.50
N THR A 196 -13.86 23.68 -8.83
CA THR A 196 -14.62 24.68 -9.58
C THR A 196 -14.91 24.16 -10.99
N VAL A 197 -16.14 23.68 -11.17
CA VAL A 197 -16.95 23.92 -12.38
C VAL A 197 -18.07 24.84 -11.96
#